data_AF-A0A0C3S6L2-F1
#
_entry.id   AF-A0A0C3S6L2-F1
#
_cell.length_a   1.000
_cell.length_b   1.000
_cell.length_c   1.000
_cell.angle_alpha   90.00
_cell.angle_beta   90.00
_cell.angle_gamma   90.00
#
_symmetry.space_group_name_H-M   'P 1'
#
loop_
_entity.id
_entity.type
_entity.pdbx_description
1 polymer ?
#
loop_
_entity_poly.entity_id
_entity_poly.type
_entity_poly.pdbx_seq_one_letter_code
_entity_poly.pdbx_strand_id
1 'polypeptide(L)'
;VPPYYLMAFEVTGIPTTTSVGGDSSEVSWQVDHRQGSVLMLAMIDSNGSMGGVSPRTFNVIATLSSNLTDTLSTCQPWGLTVQGGQKPYTIVLSAVNSRVITNITMGPEDSLLTYIDRADPNGQIMGMHAVALLNMNISAHIDTK
;
A
#
# COMPACT_ATOMS: atom_id res chain seq x y z
N VAL A 1 -3.14 -11.73 -23.22
CA VAL A 1 -4.58 -12.05 -23.02
C VAL A 1 -4.97 -11.68 -21.60
N PRO A 2 -6.01 -10.85 -21.38
CA PRO A 2 -6.44 -10.51 -20.03
C PRO A 2 -7.02 -11.72 -19.26
N PRO A 3 -7.12 -11.64 -17.92
CA PRO A 3 -6.61 -10.59 -17.05
C PRO A 3 -5.08 -10.51 -16.99
N TYR A 4 -4.58 -9.37 -16.54
CA TYR A 4 -3.17 -9.09 -16.35
C TYR A 4 -2.80 -9.18 -14.88
N TYR A 5 -1.60 -9.66 -14.61
CA TYR A 5 -1.04 -9.75 -13.27
C TYR A 5 0.36 -9.12 -13.25
N LEU A 6 0.70 -8.52 -12.12
CA LEU A 6 2.04 -8.02 -11.83
C LEU A 6 2.71 -8.96 -10.84
N MET A 7 3.89 -9.42 -11.20
CA MET A 7 4.79 -10.16 -10.33
C MET A 7 5.87 -9.22 -9.80
N ALA A 8 5.99 -9.10 -8.48
CA ALA A 8 7.00 -8.27 -7.83
C ALA A 8 8.06 -9.14 -7.13
N PHE A 9 9.30 -9.04 -7.59
CA PHE A 9 10.46 -9.72 -7.03
C PHE A 9 11.19 -8.79 -6.06
N GLU A 10 11.08 -9.04 -4.77
CA GLU A 10 11.89 -8.35 -3.77
C GLU A 10 13.30 -8.96 -3.69
N VAL A 11 14.35 -8.12 -3.71
CA VAL A 11 15.78 -8.55 -3.76
C VAL A 11 16.20 -9.51 -2.62
N THR A 12 15.37 -9.67 -1.59
CA THR A 12 15.59 -10.64 -0.48
C THR A 12 14.30 -11.32 -0.01
N GLY A 13 13.24 -11.27 -0.82
CA GLY A 13 11.90 -11.71 -0.43
C GLY A 13 11.36 -12.84 -1.30
N ILE A 14 10.10 -13.20 -1.02
CA ILE A 14 9.34 -14.13 -1.84
C ILE A 14 8.60 -13.30 -2.91
N PRO A 15 8.61 -13.70 -4.18
CA PRO A 15 7.86 -13.00 -5.21
C PRO A 15 6.36 -13.02 -4.91
N THR A 16 5.70 -11.88 -5.07
CA THR A 16 4.23 -11.76 -4.99
C THR A 16 3.65 -11.66 -6.39
N THR A 17 2.39 -12.06 -6.57
CA THR A 17 1.67 -11.92 -7.84
C THR A 17 0.28 -11.37 -7.56
N THR A 18 -0.04 -10.25 -8.19
CA THR A 18 -1.27 -9.49 -7.94
C THR A 18 -1.98 -9.20 -9.24
N SER A 19 -3.30 -9.39 -9.29
CA SER A 19 -4.10 -9.00 -10.45
C SER A 19 -4.11 -7.48 -10.58
N VAL A 20 -3.88 -6.96 -11.79
CA VAL A 20 -3.81 -5.51 -12.06
C VAL A 20 -4.89 -5.01 -13.02
N GLY A 21 -5.72 -5.91 -13.56
CA GLY A 21 -6.90 -5.54 -14.34
C GLY A 21 -7.16 -6.44 -15.55
N GLY A 22 -8.26 -6.16 -16.24
CA GLY A 22 -8.63 -6.82 -17.50
C GLY A 22 -8.35 -5.99 -18.75
N ASP A 23 -8.05 -4.70 -18.60
CA ASP A 23 -7.71 -3.79 -19.68
C ASP A 23 -6.23 -3.43 -19.61
N SER A 24 -5.50 -3.64 -20.71
CA SER A 24 -4.07 -3.35 -20.80
C SER A 24 -3.75 -1.85 -20.71
N SER A 25 -4.73 -0.99 -21.00
CA SER A 25 -4.58 0.47 -20.95
C SER A 25 -4.91 1.07 -19.58
N GLU A 26 -5.56 0.31 -18.71
CA GLU A 26 -6.02 0.76 -17.39
C GLU A 26 -5.51 -0.16 -16.27
N VAL A 27 -4.27 -0.62 -16.38
CA VAL A 27 -3.65 -1.40 -15.30
C VAL A 27 -3.27 -0.50 -14.13
N SER A 28 -3.68 -0.88 -12.93
CA SER A 28 -3.25 -0.24 -11.69
C SER A 28 -2.80 -1.30 -10.70
N TRP A 29 -1.69 -1.02 -10.03
CA TRP A 29 -1.19 -1.87 -8.97
C TRP A 29 -0.90 -1.02 -7.75
N GLN A 30 -1.28 -1.57 -6.61
CA GLN A 30 -1.02 -1.03 -5.30
C GLN A 30 0.16 -1.77 -4.65
N VAL A 31 1.24 -1.06 -4.33
CA VAL A 31 2.37 -1.68 -3.60
C VAL A 31 1.95 -2.14 -2.20
N ASP A 32 2.26 -3.39 -1.87
CA ASP A 32 2.03 -4.01 -0.56
C ASP A 32 3.33 -4.41 0.16
N HIS A 33 4.48 -4.11 -0.45
CA HIS A 33 5.80 -4.30 0.15
C HIS A 33 6.15 -3.18 1.14
N ARG A 34 7.00 -3.51 2.12
CA ARG A 34 7.49 -2.55 3.13
C ARG A 34 8.36 -1.46 2.50
N GLN A 35 8.44 -0.31 3.18
CA GLN A 35 9.44 0.71 2.85
C GLN A 35 10.87 0.11 2.89
N GLY A 36 11.71 0.56 1.96
CA GLY A 36 13.10 0.12 1.83
C GLY A 36 13.26 -1.15 0.99
N SER A 37 12.16 -1.84 0.65
CA SER A 37 12.20 -2.95 -0.29
C SER A 37 12.58 -2.46 -1.69
N VAL A 38 13.37 -3.29 -2.36
CA VAL A 38 13.81 -3.08 -3.75
C VAL A 38 13.14 -4.14 -4.60
N LEU A 39 12.32 -3.70 -5.57
CA LEU A 39 11.44 -4.56 -6.36
C LEU A 39 11.86 -4.56 -7.82
N MET A 40 12.00 -5.74 -8.43
CA MET A 40 11.95 -5.90 -9.88
C MET A 40 10.53 -6.34 -10.27
N LEU A 41 9.94 -5.69 -11.26
CA LEU A 41 8.55 -5.94 -11.66
C LEU A 41 8.48 -6.68 -12.99
N ALA A 42 7.56 -7.62 -13.12
CA ALA A 42 7.25 -8.31 -14.37
C ALA A 42 5.73 -8.38 -14.58
N MET A 43 5.28 -8.20 -15.82
CA MET A 43 3.89 -8.38 -16.21
C MET A 43 3.68 -9.74 -16.82
N ILE A 44 2.58 -10.39 -16.42
CA ILE A 44 2.17 -11.69 -16.93
C ILE A 44 0.68 -11.64 -17.29
N ASP A 45 0.33 -12.33 -18.36
CA ASP A 45 -1.05 -12.43 -18.83
C ASP A 45 -1.73 -13.72 -18.33
N SER A 46 -3.01 -13.91 -18.64
CA SER A 46 -3.78 -15.06 -18.15
C SER A 46 -3.34 -16.42 -18.70
N ASN A 47 -2.56 -16.42 -19.78
CA ASN A 47 -1.95 -17.63 -20.35
C ASN A 47 -0.57 -17.92 -19.74
N GLY A 48 -0.13 -17.12 -18.76
CA GLY A 48 1.20 -17.26 -18.17
C GLY A 48 2.33 -16.69 -19.05
N SER A 49 2.00 -15.92 -20.09
CA SER A 49 3.00 -15.31 -20.97
C SER A 49 3.51 -14.01 -20.35
N MET A 50 4.83 -13.88 -20.25
CA MET A 50 5.46 -12.65 -19.76
C MET A 50 5.35 -11.56 -20.83
N GLY A 51 4.56 -10.53 -20.54
CA GLY A 51 4.39 -9.36 -21.40
C GLY A 51 5.61 -8.45 -21.38
N GLY A 52 6.28 -8.34 -20.23
CA GLY A 52 7.54 -7.60 -20.11
C GLY A 52 8.11 -7.64 -18.69
N VAL A 53 9.43 -7.49 -18.59
CA VAL A 53 10.17 -7.44 -17.32
C VAL A 53 10.86 -6.08 -17.23
N SER A 54 10.70 -5.39 -16.10
CA SER A 54 11.36 -4.11 -15.87
C SER A 54 12.89 -4.29 -15.93
N PRO A 55 13.62 -3.48 -16.73
CA PRO A 55 15.08 -3.54 -16.78
C PRO A 55 15.75 -2.90 -15.55
N ARG A 56 14.96 -2.33 -14.64
CA ARG A 56 15.41 -1.61 -13.44
C ARG A 56 14.63 -2.07 -12.22
N THR A 57 15.23 -1.85 -11.06
CA THR A 57 14.58 -2.02 -9.77
C THR A 57 13.94 -0.72 -9.29
N PHE A 58 12.86 -0.84 -8.53
CA PHE A 58 12.14 0.25 -7.89
C PHE A 58 12.30 0.17 -6.37
N ASN A 59 12.51 1.32 -5.74
CA ASN A 59 12.56 1.42 -4.28
C ASN A 59 11.18 1.77 -3.75
N VAL A 60 10.71 1.03 -2.74
CA VAL A 60 9.52 1.40 -1.98
C VAL A 60 9.92 2.50 -1.00
N ILE A 61 9.52 3.73 -1.30
CA ILE A 61 9.93 4.91 -0.52
C ILE A 61 8.87 5.41 0.46
N ALA A 62 7.63 4.98 0.31
CA ALA A 62 6.53 5.51 1.11
C ALA A 62 6.56 4.98 2.54
N THR A 63 6.36 5.88 3.50
CA THR A 63 6.33 5.61 4.94
C THR A 63 5.05 6.13 5.55
N LEU A 64 4.53 5.39 6.51
CA LEU A 64 3.56 5.89 7.46
C LEU A 64 4.25 5.95 8.82
N SER A 65 4.22 7.09 9.51
CA SER A 65 4.78 7.24 10.86
C SER A 65 3.75 7.79 11.84
N SER A 66 3.80 7.29 13.08
CA SER A 66 2.97 7.81 14.16
C SER A 66 3.70 8.90 14.95
N ASN A 67 2.96 9.90 15.42
CA ASN A 67 3.47 10.90 16.38
C ASN A 67 3.40 10.45 17.84
N LEU A 68 2.95 9.23 18.13
CA LEU A 68 2.82 8.73 19.50
C LEU A 68 4.17 8.20 19.99
N THR A 69 4.49 8.51 21.24
CA THR A 69 5.66 7.99 21.95
C THR A 69 5.29 6.88 22.95
N ASP A 70 4.00 6.67 23.22
CA ASP A 70 3.47 5.73 24.19
C ASP A 70 2.08 5.21 23.73
N THR A 71 1.33 4.57 24.62
CA THR A 71 -0.03 4.07 24.37
C THR A 71 -1.03 5.18 24.02
N LEU A 72 -1.96 4.85 23.12
CA LEU A 72 -3.08 5.70 22.72
C LEU A 72 -4.30 5.33 23.55
N SER A 73 -4.93 6.32 24.20
CA SER A 73 -6.20 6.10 24.89
C SER A 73 -7.38 6.25 23.93
N THR A 74 -8.48 5.55 24.21
CA THR A 74 -9.76 5.74 23.50
C THR A 74 -10.15 7.22 23.46
N CYS A 75 -10.66 7.69 22.32
CA CYS A 75 -11.01 9.07 22.01
C CYS A 75 -9.83 10.07 21.96
N GLN A 76 -8.57 9.62 22.07
CA GLN A 76 -7.41 10.48 21.92
C GLN A 76 -7.07 10.70 20.43
N PRO A 77 -6.61 11.90 20.04
CA PRO A 77 -6.10 12.13 18.69
C PRO A 77 -4.78 11.39 18.43
N TRP A 78 -4.68 10.81 17.25
CA TRP A 78 -3.55 10.09 16.72
C TRP A 78 -3.09 10.74 15.42
N GLY A 79 -1.86 11.26 15.42
CA GLY A 79 -1.22 11.83 14.24
C GLY A 79 -0.50 10.77 13.44
N LEU A 80 -0.85 10.66 12.18
CA LEU A 80 -0.29 9.74 11.20
C LEU A 80 0.29 10.54 10.02
N THR A 81 1.61 10.49 9.84
CA THR A 81 2.30 11.22 8.78
C THR A 81 2.70 10.26 7.67
N VAL A 82 2.41 10.62 6.42
CA VAL A 82 2.85 9.89 5.23
C VAL A 82 3.93 10.67 4.51
N GLN A 83 5.07 10.03 4.25
CA GLN A 83 6.16 10.60 3.43
C GLN A 83 6.52 9.67 2.28
N GLY A 84 6.83 10.23 1.10
CA GLY A 84 7.12 9.46 -0.11
C GLY A 84 5.86 8.90 -0.78
N GLY A 85 6.03 8.25 -1.92
CA GLY A 85 4.89 7.77 -2.72
C GLY A 85 4.18 8.89 -3.49
N GLN A 86 2.95 8.61 -3.93
CA GLN A 86 2.13 9.54 -4.70
C GLN A 86 0.82 9.83 -3.96
N LYS A 87 0.49 11.11 -3.81
CA LYS A 87 -0.80 11.57 -3.27
C LYS A 87 -1.93 11.41 -4.31
N PRO A 88 -3.21 11.34 -3.89
CA PRO A 88 -3.71 11.33 -2.51
C PRO A 88 -3.51 9.98 -1.82
N TYR A 89 -3.22 10.01 -0.52
CA TYR A 89 -3.06 8.79 0.27
C TYR A 89 -4.40 8.27 0.77
N THR A 90 -4.52 6.95 0.83
CA THR A 90 -5.63 6.26 1.48
C THR A 90 -5.09 5.47 2.67
N ILE A 91 -5.56 5.80 3.87
CA ILE A 91 -5.19 5.14 5.13
C ILE A 91 -6.35 4.26 5.58
N VAL A 92 -6.05 2.98 5.82
CA VAL A 92 -7.00 1.99 6.35
C VAL A 92 -6.63 1.69 7.80
N LEU A 93 -7.58 1.87 8.71
CA LEU A 93 -7.44 1.62 10.14
C LEU A 93 -8.44 0.56 10.58
N SER A 94 -8.00 -0.37 11.41
CA SER A 94 -8.83 -1.44 11.96
C SER A 94 -8.49 -1.66 13.43
N ALA A 95 -9.51 -1.76 14.27
CA ALA A 95 -9.34 -2.15 15.67
C ALA A 95 -9.63 -3.65 15.84
N VAL A 96 -8.85 -4.32 16.68
CA VAL A 96 -9.05 -5.74 17.01
C VAL A 96 -10.44 -5.91 17.62
N ASN A 97 -11.14 -6.97 17.20
CA ASN A 97 -12.55 -7.26 17.56
C ASN A 97 -13.58 -6.20 17.11
N SER A 98 -13.18 -5.19 16.33
CA SER A 98 -14.13 -4.27 15.72
C SER A 98 -14.70 -4.84 14.43
N ARG A 99 -16.00 -4.62 14.23
CA ARG A 99 -16.67 -4.90 12.93
C ARG A 99 -16.49 -3.75 11.93
N VAL A 100 -15.89 -2.65 12.35
CA VAL A 100 -15.76 -1.43 11.57
C VAL A 100 -14.31 -1.25 11.14
N ILE A 101 -14.10 -1.23 9.82
CA ILE A 101 -12.85 -0.80 9.20
C ILE A 101 -13.04 0.65 8.78
N THR A 102 -12.09 1.51 9.15
CA THR A 102 -12.10 2.91 8.75
C THR A 102 -11.21 3.09 7.52
N ASN A 103 -11.76 3.64 6.45
CA ASN A 103 -11.02 3.93 5.22
C ASN A 103 -11.09 5.45 4.95
N ILE A 104 -9.94 6.13 4.96
CA ILE A 104 -9.85 7.58 4.83
C ILE A 104 -8.93 7.91 3.65
N THR A 105 -9.49 8.55 2.63
CA THR A 105 -8.72 9.21 1.57
C THR A 105 -8.43 10.64 1.97
N MET A 106 -7.15 10.99 2.02
CA MET A 106 -6.67 12.32 2.39
C MET A 106 -6.81 13.31 1.23
N GLY A 107 -6.70 14.61 1.51
CA GLY A 107 -6.67 15.63 0.48
C GLY A 107 -5.49 15.45 -0.49
N PRO A 108 -5.56 16.04 -1.69
CA PRO A 108 -4.56 15.86 -2.74
C PRO A 108 -3.16 16.35 -2.34
N GLU A 109 -3.08 17.27 -1.38
CA GLU A 109 -1.83 17.82 -0.87
C GLU A 109 -1.52 17.42 0.57
N ASP A 110 -2.37 16.61 1.20
CA ASP A 110 -2.20 16.27 2.60
C ASP A 110 -1.18 15.16 2.79
N SER A 111 -0.37 15.29 3.84
CA SER A 111 0.62 14.31 4.29
C SER A 111 0.47 13.97 5.77
N LEU A 112 -0.50 14.57 6.47
CA LEU A 112 -0.79 14.31 7.87
C LEU A 112 -2.29 14.01 8.04
N LEU A 113 -2.61 12.88 8.63
CA LEU A 113 -3.95 12.53 9.10
C LEU A 113 -3.99 12.63 10.62
N THR A 114 -5.00 13.32 11.15
CA THR A 114 -5.36 13.25 12.57
C THR A 114 -6.59 12.38 12.71
N TYR A 115 -6.46 11.21 13.34
CA TYR A 115 -7.55 10.28 13.61
C TYR A 115 -7.90 10.28 15.10
N ILE A 116 -9.19 10.22 15.45
CA ILE A 116 -9.61 10.04 16.85
C ILE A 116 -9.74 8.55 17.12
N ASP A 117 -9.01 8.03 18.11
CA ASP A 117 -9.09 6.61 18.46
C ASP A 117 -10.51 6.21 18.86
N ARG A 118 -10.99 5.11 18.28
CA ARG A 118 -12.32 4.53 18.56
C ARG A 118 -12.23 3.08 19.00
N ALA A 119 -11.03 2.58 19.27
CA ALA A 119 -10.86 1.24 19.84
C ALA A 119 -11.34 1.21 21.30
N ASP A 120 -11.82 0.05 21.73
CA ASP A 120 -12.17 -0.18 23.13
C ASP A 120 -10.94 0.02 24.04
N PRO A 121 -11.12 0.43 25.31
CA PRO A 121 -10.01 0.53 26.25
C PRO A 121 -9.23 -0.78 26.38
N ASN A 122 -7.89 -0.69 26.37
CA ASN A 122 -6.96 -1.83 26.31
C ASN A 122 -7.05 -2.67 25.01
N GLY A 123 -7.79 -2.21 24.02
CA GLY A 123 -7.82 -2.76 22.67
C GLY A 123 -6.56 -2.42 21.89
N GLN A 124 -6.49 -2.93 20.66
CA GLN A 124 -5.41 -2.62 19.72
C GLN A 124 -6.01 -2.06 18.43
N ILE A 125 -5.44 -0.96 17.94
CA ILE A 125 -5.75 -0.39 16.63
C ILE A 125 -4.54 -0.55 15.70
N MET A 126 -4.79 -0.86 14.43
CA MET A 126 -3.82 -1.08 13.36
C MET A 126 -3.51 0.24 12.57
N GLY A 127 -2.24 0.71 12.50
CA GLY A 127 -1.63 1.95 11.93
C GLY A 127 -0.14 2.29 12.33
N MET A 128 0.82 1.39 12.09
CA MET A 128 2.30 1.36 12.29
C MET A 128 2.94 0.62 13.51
N HIS A 129 2.19 0.20 14.54
CA HIS A 129 2.50 -1.00 15.36
C HIS A 129 1.48 -2.14 15.16
N ALA A 130 0.99 -2.19 13.91
CA ALA A 130 -0.43 -2.04 13.64
C ALA A 130 -0.49 -1.94 12.08
N VAL A 131 -0.55 -2.99 11.26
CA VAL A 131 -0.16 -2.91 9.81
C VAL A 131 -1.02 -1.91 8.98
N ALA A 132 -0.38 -0.98 8.26
CA ALA A 132 -1.03 -0.10 7.28
C ALA A 132 -0.45 -0.35 5.88
N LEU A 133 -1.32 -0.43 4.87
CA LEU A 133 -0.94 -0.60 3.48
C LEU A 133 -0.97 0.76 2.79
N LEU A 134 0.19 1.18 2.27
CA LEU A 134 0.26 2.37 1.43
C LEU A 134 -0.26 2.03 0.05
N ASN A 135 -1.33 2.70 -0.37
CA ASN A 135 -1.82 2.59 -1.71
C ASN A 135 -0.97 3.44 -2.67
N MET A 136 0.09 2.89 -3.27
CA MET A 136 0.81 3.56 -4.35
C MET A 136 0.40 2.99 -5.71
N ASN A 137 -0.14 3.83 -6.59
CA ASN A 137 -0.29 3.51 -8.00
C ASN A 137 1.07 3.57 -8.69
N ILE A 138 1.59 2.42 -9.12
CA ILE A 138 2.69 2.39 -10.09
C ILE A 138 2.06 2.21 -11.47
N SER A 139 2.02 3.30 -12.25
CA SER A 139 1.71 3.22 -13.68
C SER A 139 2.99 2.82 -14.41
N ALA A 140 3.12 1.53 -14.72
CA ALA A 140 4.20 1.02 -15.54
C ALA A 140 3.65 0.79 -16.95
N HIS A 141 4.10 1.59 -17.93
CA HIS A 141 3.92 1.27 -19.34
C HIS A 141 4.87 0.12 -19.67
N ILE A 142 4.38 -1.10 -19.56
CA ILE A 142 5.12 -2.32 -19.91
C ILE A 142 4.54 -2.79 -21.24
N ASP A 143 5.33 -2.65 -22.30
CA ASP A 143 4.96 -3.03 -23.67
C ASP A 143 4.50 -4.48 -23.71
N THR A 144 3.19 -4.70 -23.80
CA THR A 144 2.65 -6.00 -24.16
C THR A 144 2.84 -6.17 -25.66
N LYS A 145 3.71 -7.10 -26.07
CA LYS A 145 3.73 -7.55 -27.47
C LYS A 145 2.40 -8.15 -27.89
#